data_AF-F9UGT9-F1
#
_entry.id   AF-F9UGT9-F1
#
_cell.length_a   1.000
_cell.length_b   1.000
_cell.length_c   1.000
_cell.angle_alpha   90.00
_cell.angle_beta   90.00
_cell.angle_gamma   90.00
#
_symmetry.space_group_name_H-M   'P 1'
#
loop_
_entity.id
_entity.type
_entity.pdbx_description
1 polymer ?
#
loop_
_entity_poly.entity_id
_entity_poly.type
_entity_poly.pdbx_seq_one_letter_code
_entity_poly.pdbx_strand_id
1 'polypeptide(L)'
;MNDFESNEDELIRLLIDSWTALRAGTLGEDQQALLDRERPQWQCEAANLIAEGLLAYVTVEMVEPDLAHDRSIDPHDTPSPQDYAARLGAHMMDFVDYRGDLVKTRRLGTH
;
A
#
# COMPACT_ATOMS: atom_id res chain seq x y z
N MET A 1 9.83 -9.99 -23.86
CA MET A 1 8.79 -9.28 -23.11
C MET A 1 7.57 -10.15 -23.20
N ASN A 2 7.11 -10.69 -22.08
CA ASN A 2 6.21 -11.85 -22.04
C ASN A 2 4.76 -11.33 -22.05
N ASP A 3 3.95 -11.67 -23.06
CA ASP A 3 2.57 -11.15 -23.19
C ASP A 3 1.68 -11.46 -21.96
N PHE A 4 2.05 -12.48 -21.19
CA PHE A 4 1.39 -12.84 -19.94
C PHE A 4 1.60 -11.83 -18.80
N GLU A 5 2.79 -11.23 -18.69
CA GLU A 5 3.08 -10.20 -17.68
C GLU A 5 2.33 -8.90 -18.00
N SER A 6 2.17 -8.57 -19.29
CA SER A 6 1.39 -7.40 -19.72
C SER A 6 -0.08 -7.51 -19.28
N ASN A 7 -0.67 -8.71 -19.40
CA ASN A 7 -2.07 -8.95 -19.04
C ASN A 7 -2.30 -8.93 -17.51
N GLU A 8 -1.34 -9.45 -16.73
CA GLU A 8 -1.39 -9.39 -15.27
C GLU A 8 -1.23 -7.94 -14.76
N ASP A 9 -0.27 -7.19 -15.30
CA ASP A 9 -0.06 -5.79 -14.97
C ASP A 9 -1.28 -4.91 -15.31
N GLU A 10 -1.91 -5.14 -16.47
CA GLU A 10 -3.15 -4.46 -16.86
C GLU A 10 -4.30 -4.75 -15.90
N LEU A 11 -4.43 -6.00 -15.48
CA LEU A 11 -5.42 -6.40 -14.49
C LEU A 11 -5.14 -5.75 -13.13
N ILE A 12 -3.90 -5.74 -12.65
CA ILE A 12 -3.51 -5.09 -11.39
C ILE A 12 -3.88 -3.60 -11.45
N ARG A 13 -3.54 -2.92 -12.55
CA ARG A 13 -3.90 -1.50 -12.75
C ARG A 13 -5.42 -1.30 -12.72
N LEU A 14 -6.17 -2.13 -13.44
CA LEU A 14 -7.64 -2.09 -13.42
C LEU A 14 -8.21 -2.22 -12.01
N LEU A 15 -7.69 -3.17 -11.21
CA LEU A 15 -8.15 -3.41 -9.85
C LEU A 15 -7.84 -2.23 -8.92
N ILE A 16 -6.61 -1.70 -8.99
CA ILE A 16 -6.18 -0.56 -8.17
C ILE A 16 -6.96 0.71 -8.55
N ASP A 17 -7.14 0.98 -9.84
CA ASP A 17 -7.88 2.14 -10.34
C ASP A 17 -9.36 2.06 -9.94
N SER A 18 -9.98 0.88 -10.13
CA SER A 18 -11.38 0.67 -9.76
C SER A 18 -11.59 0.80 -8.24
N TRP A 19 -10.64 0.30 -7.44
CA TRP A 19 -10.71 0.42 -5.98
C TRP A 19 -10.54 1.87 -5.55
N THR A 20 -9.63 2.60 -6.16
CA THR A 20 -9.39 4.02 -5.90
C THR A 20 -10.62 4.85 -6.26
N ALA A 21 -11.21 4.61 -7.44
CA ALA A 21 -12.46 5.25 -7.85
C ALA A 21 -13.61 4.91 -6.90
N LEU A 22 -13.72 3.66 -6.43
CA LEU A 22 -14.73 3.26 -5.45
C LEU A 22 -14.56 4.04 -4.13
N ARG A 23 -13.33 4.16 -3.62
CA ARG A 23 -13.04 4.91 -2.39
C ARG A 23 -13.25 6.42 -2.53
N ALA A 24 -13.08 6.94 -3.74
CA ALA A 24 -13.36 8.34 -4.08
C ALA A 24 -14.85 8.62 -4.37
N GLY A 25 -15.68 7.58 -4.50
CA GLY A 25 -17.09 7.73 -4.88
C GLY A 25 -17.29 8.09 -6.37
N THR A 26 -16.31 7.80 -7.22
CA THR A 26 -16.32 8.12 -8.66
C THR A 26 -16.45 6.89 -9.55
N LEU A 27 -16.56 5.69 -8.98
CA LEU A 27 -16.77 4.46 -9.75
C LEU A 27 -18.24 4.40 -10.24
N GLY A 28 -18.43 4.21 -11.55
CA GLY A 28 -19.77 4.10 -12.13
C GLY A 28 -20.47 2.80 -11.71
N GLU A 29 -21.80 2.87 -11.50
CA GLU A 29 -22.62 1.72 -11.07
C GLU A 29 -22.51 0.53 -12.02
N ASP A 30 -22.55 0.77 -13.34
CA ASP A 30 -22.42 -0.29 -14.36
C ASP A 30 -21.06 -0.99 -14.29
N GLN A 31 -19.98 -0.23 -14.06
CA GLN A 31 -18.63 -0.77 -13.93
C GLN A 31 -18.48 -1.59 -12.65
N GLN A 32 -19.05 -1.10 -11.54
CA GLN A 32 -19.05 -1.84 -10.28
C GLN A 32 -19.83 -3.14 -10.42
N ALA A 33 -21.04 -3.11 -11.01
CA ALA A 33 -21.85 -4.31 -11.22
C ALA A 33 -21.16 -5.33 -12.13
N LEU A 34 -20.42 -4.88 -13.14
CA LEU A 34 -19.61 -5.75 -13.99
C LEU A 34 -18.50 -6.43 -13.17
N LEU A 35 -17.73 -5.66 -12.39
CA LEU A 35 -16.66 -6.21 -11.55
C LEU A 35 -17.19 -7.19 -10.51
N ASP A 36 -18.32 -6.87 -9.86
CA ASP A 36 -18.94 -7.74 -8.88
C ASP A 36 -19.43 -9.07 -9.49
N ARG A 37 -19.83 -9.06 -10.77
CA ARG A 37 -20.24 -10.28 -11.49
C ARG A 37 -19.06 -11.11 -12.00
N GLU A 38 -18.10 -10.47 -12.65
CA GLU A 38 -16.99 -11.16 -13.33
C GLU A 38 -15.86 -11.52 -12.35
N ARG A 39 -15.71 -10.75 -11.26
CA ARG A 39 -14.67 -10.97 -10.25
C ARG A 39 -15.19 -10.60 -8.84
N PRO A 40 -16.03 -11.45 -8.22
CA PRO A 40 -16.71 -11.14 -6.95
C PRO A 40 -15.82 -10.74 -5.77
N GLN A 41 -14.50 -10.99 -5.84
CA GLN A 41 -13.52 -10.65 -4.81
C GLN A 41 -12.58 -9.50 -5.18
N TRP A 42 -12.84 -8.80 -6.29
CA TRP A 42 -11.96 -7.77 -6.84
C TRP A 42 -11.56 -6.70 -5.81
N GLN A 43 -12.46 -6.34 -4.88
CA GLN A 43 -12.18 -5.37 -3.83
C GLN A 43 -11.15 -5.88 -2.82
N CYS A 44 -11.23 -7.15 -2.43
CA CYS A 44 -10.28 -7.79 -1.53
C CYS A 44 -8.92 -7.95 -2.21
N GLU A 45 -8.92 -8.34 -3.48
CA GLU A 45 -7.71 -8.49 -4.28
C GLU A 45 -6.99 -7.15 -4.47
N ALA A 46 -7.72 -6.10 -4.83
CA ALA A 46 -7.18 -4.75 -4.90
C ALA A 46 -6.63 -4.27 -3.55
N ALA A 47 -7.33 -4.55 -2.45
CA ALA A 47 -6.85 -4.20 -1.11
C ALA A 47 -5.55 -4.92 -0.74
N ASN A 48 -5.41 -6.20 -1.10
CA ASN A 48 -4.17 -6.96 -0.89
C ASN A 48 -3.02 -6.39 -1.73
N LEU A 49 -3.25 -6.11 -3.02
CA LEU A 49 -2.26 -5.50 -3.90
C LEU A 49 -1.77 -4.14 -3.36
N ILE A 50 -2.69 -3.33 -2.83
CA ILE A 50 -2.34 -2.06 -2.19
C ILE A 50 -1.53 -2.28 -0.91
N ALA A 51 -1.90 -3.27 -0.09
CA ALA A 51 -1.15 -3.59 1.13
C ALA A 51 0.28 -4.07 0.83
N GLU A 52 0.43 -4.93 -0.17
CA GLU A 52 1.74 -5.39 -0.67
C GLU A 52 2.57 -4.23 -1.23
N GLY A 53 1.95 -3.36 -2.04
CA GLY A 53 2.60 -2.17 -2.58
C GLY A 53 3.04 -1.20 -1.48
N LEU A 54 2.22 -1.00 -0.44
CA LEU A 54 2.58 -0.16 0.71
C LEU A 54 3.75 -0.77 1.50
N LEU A 55 3.73 -2.09 1.71
CA LEU A 55 4.82 -2.81 2.37
C LEU A 55 6.14 -2.64 1.59
N ALA A 56 6.09 -2.78 0.27
CA ALA A 56 7.24 -2.57 -0.61
C ALA A 56 7.73 -1.12 -0.56
N TYR A 57 6.82 -0.15 -0.64
CA TYR A 57 7.14 1.27 -0.54
C TYR A 57 7.87 1.59 0.77
N VAL A 58 7.34 1.15 1.92
CA VAL A 58 7.95 1.42 3.22
C VAL A 58 9.31 0.75 3.36
N THR A 59 9.44 -0.47 2.83
CA THR A 59 10.72 -1.17 2.79
C THR A 59 11.78 -0.36 2.05
N VAL A 60 11.50 0.03 0.82
CA VAL A 60 12.48 0.65 -0.09
C VAL A 60 12.72 2.12 0.23
N GLU A 61 11.67 2.88 0.54
CA GLU A 61 11.76 4.33 0.67
C GLU A 61 12.02 4.80 2.10
N MET A 62 11.81 3.93 3.10
CA MET A 62 11.95 4.30 4.51
C MET A 62 12.98 3.42 5.23
N VAL A 63 12.77 2.11 5.22
CA VAL A 63 13.60 1.17 6.01
C VAL A 63 15.01 1.03 5.45
N GLU A 64 15.16 0.83 4.13
CA GLU A 64 16.48 0.70 3.50
C GLU A 64 17.36 1.95 3.65
N PRO A 65 16.85 3.19 3.45
CA PRO A 65 17.58 4.41 3.72
C PRO A 65 17.99 4.58 5.18
N ASP A 66 17.09 4.30 6.13
CA ASP A 66 17.38 4.37 7.56
C ASP A 66 18.56 3.44 7.91
N LEU A 67 18.50 2.19 7.44
CA LEU A 67 19.56 1.20 7.62
C LEU A 67 20.87 1.61 6.95
N ALA A 68 20.80 2.22 5.77
CA ALA A 68 21.97 2.72 5.06
C ALA A 68 22.62 3.90 5.79
N HIS A 69 21.81 4.75 6.42
CA HIS A 69 22.28 5.85 7.23
C HIS A 69 23.08 5.36 8.44
N ASP A 70 22.57 4.36 9.16
CA ASP A 70 23.28 3.83 10.34
C ASP A 70 24.63 3.21 9.97
N ARG A 71 24.69 2.47 8.86
CA ARG A 71 25.96 1.97 8.29
C ARG A 71 26.94 3.08 7.89
N SER A 72 26.43 4.26 7.55
CA SER A 72 27.29 5.41 7.23
C SER A 72 27.94 6.03 8.47
N ILE A 73 27.31 5.84 9.64
CA ILE A 73 27.81 6.31 10.95
C ILE A 73 28.78 5.28 11.53
N ASP A 74 28.41 4.00 11.52
CA ASP A 74 29.27 2.88 11.91
C ASP A 74 29.31 1.81 10.80
N PRO A 75 30.37 1.78 9.98
CA PRO A 75 30.50 0.82 8.89
C PRO A 75 30.59 -0.65 9.34
N HIS A 76 30.86 -0.90 10.63
CA HIS A 76 30.88 -2.26 11.19
C HIS A 76 29.53 -2.70 11.74
N ASP A 77 28.58 -1.79 11.89
CA ASP A 77 27.21 -2.11 12.29
C ASP A 77 26.45 -2.72 11.10
N THR A 78 26.41 -4.05 11.07
CA THR A 78 25.67 -4.78 10.04
C THR A 78 24.26 -5.05 10.55
N PRO A 79 23.22 -4.48 9.94
CA PRO A 79 21.88 -4.63 10.45
C PRO A 79 21.41 -6.07 10.40
N SER A 80 20.88 -6.52 11.52
CA SER A 80 20.29 -7.84 11.65
C SER A 80 18.86 -7.87 11.08
N PRO A 81 18.30 -9.07 10.81
CA PRO A 81 16.88 -9.21 10.51
C PRO A 81 15.96 -8.63 11.59
N GLN A 82 16.40 -8.64 12.86
CA GLN A 82 15.66 -8.03 13.97
C GLN A 82 15.63 -6.51 13.84
N ASP A 83 16.73 -5.88 13.43
CA ASP A 83 16.80 -4.43 13.23
C ASP A 83 15.95 -3.99 12.04
N TYR A 84 15.90 -4.82 10.99
CA TYR A 84 14.99 -4.62 9.86
C TYR A 84 13.53 -4.72 10.31
N ALA A 85 13.17 -5.79 11.03
CA ALA A 85 11.80 -6.01 11.52
C ALA A 85 11.36 -4.91 12.49
N ALA A 86 12.27 -4.39 13.33
CA ALA A 86 11.99 -3.29 14.24
C ALA A 86 11.66 -1.99 13.49
N ARG A 87 12.47 -1.60 12.49
CA ARG A 87 12.22 -0.39 11.68
C ARG A 87 10.94 -0.53 10.86
N LEU A 88 10.77 -1.65 10.17
CA LEU A 88 9.55 -1.92 9.41
C LEU A 88 8.31 -1.88 10.31
N GLY A 89 8.39 -2.54 11.48
CA GLY A 89 7.31 -2.55 12.47
C GLY A 89 6.97 -1.16 12.98
N ALA A 90 7.97 -0.31 13.25
CA ALA A 90 7.76 1.07 13.67
C ALA A 90 6.99 1.87 12.60
N HIS A 91 7.46 1.85 11.35
CA HIS A 91 6.77 2.52 10.24
C HIS A 91 5.35 1.98 10.02
N MET A 92 5.13 0.68 10.16
CA MET A 92 3.79 0.08 10.07
C MET A 92 2.84 0.56 11.18
N MET A 93 3.36 0.73 12.41
CA MET A 93 2.57 1.25 13.53
C MET A 93 2.21 2.73 13.34
N ASP A 94 3.11 3.52 12.75
CA ASP A 94 2.81 4.93 12.41
C ASP A 94 1.60 5.04 11.46
N PHE A 95 1.45 4.13 10.49
CA PHE A 95 0.24 4.09 9.64
C PHE A 95 -1.05 3.84 10.44
N VAL A 96 -0.98 3.01 11.48
CA VAL A 96 -2.14 2.76 12.36
C VAL A 96 -2.52 4.04 13.10
N ASP A 97 -1.54 4.80 13.56
CA ASP A 97 -1.75 6.07 14.25
C ASP A 97 -2.27 7.14 13.30
N TYR A 98 -1.70 7.27 12.09
CA TYR A 98 -2.18 8.18 11.05
C TYR A 98 -3.61 7.89 10.62
N ARG A 99 -4.02 6.62 10.58
CA ARG A 99 -5.43 6.25 10.34
C ARG A 99 -6.35 6.84 11.43
N GLY A 100 -5.91 6.80 12.69
CA GLY A 100 -6.62 7.43 13.80
C GLY A 100 -6.75 8.94 13.62
N ASP A 101 -5.69 9.60 13.17
CA ASP A 101 -5.68 11.04 12.94
C ASP A 101 -6.50 11.48 11.73
N LEU A 102 -6.48 10.71 10.64
CA LEU A 102 -7.32 10.98 9.47
C LEU A 102 -8.82 11.00 9.82
N VAL A 103 -9.24 10.11 10.72
CA VAL A 103 -10.63 10.08 11.24
C VAL A 103 -10.94 11.34 12.07
N LYS A 104 -9.98 11.85 12.85
CA LYS A 104 -10.14 13.10 13.61
C LYS A 104 -10.26 14.31 12.67
N THR A 105 -9.41 14.40 11.65
CA THR A 105 -9.40 15.54 10.72
C THR A 105 -10.67 15.62 9.87
N ARG A 106 -11.22 14.49 9.41
CA ARG A 106 -12.52 14.47 8.69
C ARG A 106 -13.70 14.94 9.54
N ARG A 107 -13.63 14.84 10.87
CA ARG A 107 -14.68 15.34 11.78
C ARG A 107 -14.60 16.85 12.02
N LEU A 108 -13.43 17.46 11.81
CA LEU A 108 -13.22 18.90 12.00
C LEU A 108 -13.57 19.71 10.74
N GLY A 109 -13.58 19.08 9.56
CA GLY A 109 -13.92 19.71 8.28
C GLY A 109 -15.42 19.70 7.92
N THR A 110 -16.31 19.27 8.81
CA THR A 110 -17.77 19.16 8.59
C THR A 110 -18.60 20.22 9.35
N HIS A 111 -18.00 21.37 9.68
CA HIS A 111 -18.72 22.55 10.20
C HIS A 111 -18.77 23.69 9.19
#